data_AF-A0A811ZT90-F1
#
_entry.id   AF-A0A811ZT90-F1
#
_cell.length_a   1.000
_cell.length_b   1.000
_cell.length_c   1.000
_cell.angle_alpha   90.00
_cell.angle_beta   90.00
_cell.angle_gamma   90.00
#
_symmetry.space_group_name_H-M   'P 1'
#
loop_
_entity.id
_entity.type
_entity.pdbx_description
1 polymer ?
#
loop_
_entity_poly.entity_id
_entity_poly.type
_entity_poly.pdbx_seq_one_letter_code
_entity_poly.pdbx_strand_id
1 'polypeptide(L)'
;MTSTPEEVKKCKKAVLFCLSEDKKNIILEEGKEILVGDVGQTVDVPYTTFVKMLPDKDCRYALYDDLVFIFWAPESAPLKSKMIYASSRMPSRKTNCYEEIKDRRTLAEKLGGSAVISLEGKPL
;
A
#
# COMPACT_ATOMS: atom_id res chain seq x y z
N MET A 1 13.57 -17.86 11.39
CA MET A 1 12.23 -18.46 11.20
C MET A 1 11.85 -18.20 9.75
N THR A 2 11.95 -19.25 8.94
CA THR A 2 11.73 -19.21 7.49
C THR A 2 10.23 -19.33 7.25
N SER A 3 9.63 -18.31 6.63
CA SER A 3 8.22 -18.30 6.26
C SER A 3 7.88 -19.54 5.42
N THR A 4 6.70 -20.14 5.64
CA THR A 4 6.29 -21.28 4.83
C THR A 4 6.01 -20.82 3.39
N PRO A 5 6.31 -21.64 2.36
CA PRO A 5 6.12 -21.25 0.97
C PRO A 5 4.64 -20.96 0.61
N GLU A 6 3.68 -21.40 1.43
CA GLU A 6 2.26 -21.08 1.25
C GLU A 6 1.89 -19.68 1.75
N GLU A 7 2.50 -19.20 2.83
CA GLU A 7 2.30 -17.83 3.34
C GLU A 7 2.86 -16.80 2.38
N VAL A 8 4.00 -17.11 1.73
CA VAL A 8 4.62 -16.23 0.73
C VAL A 8 3.73 -16.02 -0.49
N LYS A 9 2.92 -17.01 -0.87
CA LYS A 9 2.00 -16.89 -2.02
C LYS A 9 0.87 -15.88 -1.78
N LYS A 10 0.43 -15.70 -0.53
CA LYS A 10 -0.60 -14.74 -0.15
C LYS A 10 -0.08 -13.30 -0.01
N CYS A 11 1.24 -13.13 -0.04
CA CYS A 11 1.85 -11.81 0.03
C CYS A 11 1.47 -10.98 -1.19
N LYS A 12 1.19 -9.68 -0.99
CA LYS A 12 0.88 -8.79 -2.12
C LYS A 12 2.17 -8.29 -2.75
N LYS A 13 2.38 -8.62 -4.02
CA LYS A 13 3.50 -8.12 -4.83
C LYS A 13 3.25 -6.69 -5.29
N ALA A 14 2.04 -6.38 -5.70
CA ALA A 14 1.65 -5.03 -6.08
C ALA A 14 0.23 -4.74 -5.61
N VAL A 15 -0.03 -3.51 -5.22
CA VAL A 15 -1.35 -3.10 -4.74
C VAL A 15 -1.62 -1.65 -5.08
N LEU A 16 -2.82 -1.38 -5.60
CA LEU A 16 -3.30 -0.02 -5.85
C LEU A 16 -4.20 0.48 -4.72
N PHE A 17 -4.07 1.76 -4.43
CA PHE A 17 -4.91 2.50 -3.50
C PHE A 17 -5.54 3.68 -4.21
N CYS A 18 -6.75 4.00 -3.77
CA CYS A 18 -7.49 5.15 -4.22
C CYS A 18 -7.96 5.98 -3.03
N LEU A 19 -8.32 7.22 -3.30
CA LEU A 19 -9.07 8.01 -2.35
C LEU A 19 -10.51 7.48 -2.30
N SER A 20 -11.05 7.37 -1.09
CA SER A 20 -12.48 7.19 -0.85
C SER A 20 -13.28 8.31 -1.53
N GLU A 21 -14.58 8.08 -1.76
CA GLU A 21 -15.49 9.08 -2.36
C GLU A 21 -15.45 10.43 -1.64
N ASP A 22 -15.31 10.40 -0.31
CA ASP A 22 -15.18 11.60 0.53
C ASP A 22 -13.83 12.31 0.41
N LYS A 23 -12.85 11.70 -0.26
CA LYS A 23 -11.46 12.16 -0.44
C LYS A 23 -10.69 12.39 0.86
N LYS A 24 -11.18 11.85 1.97
CA LYS A 24 -10.58 11.96 3.30
C LYS A 24 -9.69 10.77 3.66
N ASN A 25 -9.96 9.61 3.07
CA ASN A 25 -9.31 8.35 3.42
C ASN A 25 -8.69 7.72 2.17
N ILE A 26 -7.52 7.10 2.34
CA ILE A 26 -6.88 6.28 1.31
C ILE A 26 -7.28 4.82 1.57
N ILE A 27 -8.01 4.25 0.62
CA ILE A 27 -8.55 2.89 0.69
C ILE A 27 -7.87 2.01 -0.35
N LEU A 28 -7.89 0.70 -0.10
CA LEU A 28 -7.44 -0.32 -1.04
C LEU A 28 -8.39 -0.34 -2.24
N GLU A 29 -7.87 -0.38 -3.47
CA GLU A 29 -8.71 -0.57 -4.65
C GLU A 29 -8.97 -2.07 -4.85
N GLU A 30 -10.19 -2.51 -4.56
CA GLU A 30 -10.60 -3.91 -4.71
C GLU A 30 -10.41 -4.39 -6.16
N GLY A 31 -9.84 -5.60 -6.31
CA GLY A 31 -9.57 -6.20 -7.62
C GLY A 31 -8.33 -5.66 -8.35
N LYS A 32 -7.61 -4.68 -7.78
CA LYS A 32 -6.36 -4.14 -8.33
C LYS A 32 -5.16 -4.43 -7.45
N GLU A 33 -4.95 -5.71 -7.19
CA GLU A 33 -3.79 -6.24 -6.48
C GLU A 33 -3.21 -7.44 -7.22
N ILE A 34 -1.91 -7.65 -7.05
CA ILE A 34 -1.16 -8.77 -7.64
C ILE A 34 -0.53 -9.51 -6.47
N LEU A 35 -0.82 -10.80 -6.32
CA LEU A 35 -0.20 -11.63 -5.30
C LEU A 35 1.13 -12.17 -5.80
N VAL A 36 2.07 -12.42 -4.87
CA VAL A 36 3.36 -13.05 -5.18
C VAL A 36 3.13 -14.46 -5.76
N GLY A 37 2.09 -15.17 -5.29
CA GLY A 37 1.74 -16.49 -5.80
C GLY A 37 1.25 -16.53 -7.24
N ASP A 38 0.75 -15.40 -7.77
CA ASP A 38 0.26 -15.28 -9.15
C ASP A 38 1.41 -15.10 -10.15
N VAL A 39 2.57 -14.63 -9.67
CA VAL A 39 3.77 -14.40 -10.49
C VAL A 39 4.34 -15.75 -10.95
N GLY A 40 4.43 -15.94 -12.26
CA GLY A 40 4.89 -17.19 -12.88
C GLY A 40 3.80 -18.26 -13.05
N GLN A 41 2.55 -18.02 -12.64
CA GLN A 41 1.40 -18.87 -12.98
C GLN A 41 0.45 -18.18 -13.95
N THR A 42 -0.19 -17.11 -13.48
CA THR A 42 -1.19 -16.34 -14.25
C THR A 42 -0.61 -15.02 -14.75
N VAL A 43 0.41 -14.51 -14.04
CA VAL A 43 1.10 -13.26 -14.34
C VAL A 43 2.54 -13.57 -14.73
N ASP A 44 2.82 -13.52 -16.04
CA ASP A 44 4.15 -13.78 -16.58
C ASP A 44 5.12 -12.64 -16.23
N VAL A 45 4.74 -11.40 -16.56
CA VAL A 45 5.51 -10.19 -16.23
C VAL A 45 4.73 -9.29 -15.27
N PRO A 46 5.02 -9.31 -13.96
CA PRO A 46 4.23 -8.61 -12.95
C PRO A 46 4.21 -7.10 -13.15
N TYR A 47 5.32 -6.52 -13.60
CA TYR A 47 5.41 -5.09 -13.87
C TYR A 47 4.49 -4.65 -15.02
N THR A 48 4.45 -5.41 -16.12
CA THR A 48 3.59 -5.10 -17.27
C THR A 48 2.11 -5.18 -16.88
N THR A 49 1.73 -6.20 -16.11
CA THR A 49 0.37 -6.33 -15.57
C THR A 49 0.03 -5.18 -14.64
N PHE A 50 0.96 -4.80 -13.76
CA PHE A 50 0.80 -3.65 -12.86
C PHE A 50 0.57 -2.35 -13.62
N VAL A 51 1.38 -2.07 -14.66
CA VAL A 51 1.21 -0.86 -15.49
C VAL A 51 -0.15 -0.84 -16.19
N LYS A 52 -0.64 -2.00 -16.65
CA LYS A 52 -1.98 -2.11 -17.26
C LYS A 52 -3.15 -1.87 -16.28
N MET A 53 -2.91 -2.02 -14.98
CA MET A 53 -3.94 -1.75 -13.94
C MET A 53 -4.07 -0.26 -13.60
N LEU A 54 -3.06 0.55 -13.96
CA LEU A 54 -3.06 1.99 -13.69
C LEU A 54 -4.06 2.72 -14.60
N PRO A 55 -4.93 3.58 -14.05
CA PRO A 55 -5.90 4.31 -14.85
C PRO A 55 -5.28 5.53 -15.54
N ASP A 56 -5.61 5.78 -16.81
CA ASP A 56 -5.09 6.94 -17.55
C ASP A 56 -5.76 8.27 -17.18
N LYS A 57 -6.96 8.22 -16.60
CA LYS A 57 -7.79 9.43 -16.33
C LYS A 57 -7.86 9.81 -14.86
N ASP A 58 -7.17 9.08 -13.98
CA ASP A 58 -7.25 9.33 -12.55
C ASP A 58 -5.92 9.05 -11.86
N CYS A 59 -5.73 9.66 -10.70
CA CYS A 59 -4.54 9.44 -9.89
C CYS A 59 -4.73 8.22 -9.00
N ARG A 60 -3.64 7.48 -8.75
CA ARG A 60 -3.61 6.36 -7.81
C ARG A 60 -2.32 6.36 -7.04
N TYR A 61 -2.37 5.82 -5.84
CA TYR A 61 -1.15 5.35 -5.20
C TYR A 61 -0.99 3.88 -5.47
N ALA A 62 0.24 3.44 -5.53
CA ALA A 62 0.55 2.04 -5.59
C ALA A 62 1.75 1.71 -4.73
N LEU A 63 1.76 0.49 -4.24
CA LEU A 63 2.91 -0.10 -3.58
C LEU A 63 3.34 -1.29 -4.41
N TYR A 64 4.61 -1.33 -4.78
CA TYR A 64 5.22 -2.44 -5.49
C TYR A 64 6.34 -3.02 -4.63
N ASP A 65 6.27 -4.32 -4.40
CA ASP A 65 7.23 -5.13 -3.63
C ASP A 65 7.48 -4.64 -2.19
N ASP A 66 6.46 -4.07 -1.54
CA ASP A 66 6.49 -3.49 -0.18
C ASP A 66 7.52 -2.37 0.09
N LEU A 67 8.33 -2.03 -0.92
CA LEU A 67 9.44 -1.10 -0.81
C LEU A 67 9.24 0.13 -1.69
N VAL A 68 8.61 -0.04 -2.85
CA VAL A 68 8.48 1.02 -3.84
C VAL A 68 7.09 1.63 -3.72
N PHE A 69 7.05 2.87 -3.24
CA PHE A 69 5.85 3.67 -3.29
C PHE A 69 5.78 4.44 -4.60
N ILE A 70 4.69 4.28 -5.33
CA ILE A 70 4.46 4.86 -6.64
C ILE A 70 3.28 5.83 -6.53
N PHE A 71 3.53 7.10 -6.83
CA PHE A 71 2.47 8.08 -7.05
C PHE A 71 2.19 8.16 -8.54
N TRP A 72 1.05 7.63 -8.96
CA TRP A 72 0.60 7.67 -10.35
C TRP A 72 -0.30 8.88 -10.56
N ALA A 73 0.15 9.80 -11.41
CA ALA A 73 -0.57 11.03 -11.75
C ALA A 73 -0.49 11.29 -13.26
N PRO A 74 -1.37 10.67 -14.06
CA PRO A 74 -1.32 10.81 -15.52
C PRO A 74 -1.70 12.23 -15.94
N GLU A 75 -1.23 12.68 -17.09
CA GLU A 75 -1.46 14.05 -17.56
C GLU A 75 -2.96 14.38 -17.70
N SER A 76 -3.75 13.43 -18.19
CA SER A 76 -5.20 13.51 -18.34
C SER A 76 -6.00 13.52 -17.03
N ALA A 77 -5.39 13.25 -15.86
CA ALA A 77 -6.11 13.34 -14.60
C ALA A 77 -6.43 14.80 -14.21
N PRO A 78 -7.61 15.07 -13.62
CA PRO A 78 -7.99 16.41 -13.18
C PRO A 78 -6.98 17.02 -12.21
N LEU A 79 -6.63 18.29 -12.40
CA LEU A 79 -5.67 19.01 -11.54
C LEU A 79 -6.08 18.95 -10.06
N LYS A 80 -7.38 19.07 -9.77
CA LYS A 80 -7.92 18.94 -8.40
C LYS A 80 -7.62 17.57 -7.79
N SER A 81 -7.69 16.49 -8.57
CA SER A 81 -7.33 15.14 -8.11
C SER A 81 -5.83 15.08 -7.80
N LYS A 82 -4.98 15.52 -8.74
CA LYS A 82 -3.52 15.58 -8.58
C LYS A 82 -3.11 16.34 -7.32
N MET A 83 -3.74 17.48 -7.05
CA MET A 83 -3.47 18.28 -5.86
C MET A 83 -3.84 17.53 -4.57
N ILE A 84 -5.03 16.93 -4.51
CA ILE A 84 -5.47 16.21 -3.31
C ILE A 84 -4.57 15.01 -3.04
N TYR A 85 -4.23 14.22 -4.08
CA TYR A 85 -3.29 13.12 -3.94
C TYR A 85 -1.86 13.62 -3.63
N ALA A 86 -1.37 14.70 -4.21
CA ALA A 86 -0.05 15.21 -3.84
C ALA A 86 0.00 15.69 -2.38
N SER A 87 -1.11 16.23 -1.87
CA SER A 87 -1.22 16.69 -0.48
C SER A 87 -1.55 15.60 0.54
N SER A 88 -2.09 14.46 0.09
CA SER A 88 -2.50 13.38 0.98
C SER A 88 -1.29 12.53 1.35
N ARG A 89 -0.97 12.47 2.64
CA ARG A 89 0.12 11.61 3.11
C ARG A 89 -0.39 10.19 3.22
N MET A 90 0.04 9.30 2.31
CA MET A 90 -0.26 7.87 2.48
C MET A 90 0.37 7.39 3.79
N PRO A 91 -0.37 6.68 4.65
CA PRO A 91 0.24 5.97 5.78
C PRO A 91 1.31 5.03 5.22
N SER A 92 2.53 5.07 5.77
CA SER A 92 3.60 4.14 5.40
C SER A 92 3.19 2.73 5.84
N ARG A 93 2.45 2.02 5.00
CA ARG A 93 2.04 0.64 5.23
C ARG A 93 3.29 -0.22 5.06
N LYS A 94 3.93 -0.57 6.18
CA LYS A 94 4.91 -1.64 6.20
C LYS A 94 4.15 -2.96 6.27
N THR A 95 4.53 -3.88 5.39
CA THR A 95 4.26 -5.33 5.37
C THR A 95 2.91 -5.79 4.80
N ASN A 96 2.80 -5.95 3.48
CA ASN A 96 1.78 -6.82 2.88
C ASN A 96 2.19 -8.31 2.93
N CYS A 97 3.40 -8.62 3.38
CA CYS A 97 3.91 -9.99 3.53
C CYS A 97 3.84 -10.54 4.96
N TYR A 98 3.44 -9.74 5.94
CA TYR A 98 3.11 -10.21 7.28
C TYR A 98 1.61 -10.10 7.41
N GLU A 99 0.91 -11.21 7.22
CA GLU A 99 -0.40 -11.35 7.85
C GLU A 99 -0.19 -11.04 9.33
N GLU A 100 -0.89 -10.03 9.84
CA GLU A 100 -0.90 -9.67 11.25
C GLU A 100 0.45 -9.21 11.82
N ILE A 101 0.69 -7.90 11.80
CA ILE A 101 1.19 -7.31 13.05
C ILE A 101 0.03 -7.38 14.05
N LYS A 102 -0.14 -8.59 14.62
CA LYS A 102 -1.18 -8.97 15.58
C LYS A 102 -1.05 -8.20 16.90
N ASP A 103 0.01 -7.42 17.05
CA ASP A 103 0.20 -6.55 18.19
C ASP A 103 0.69 -5.17 17.76
N ARG A 104 -0.19 -4.18 17.97
CA ARG A 104 0.05 -2.75 17.75
C ARG A 104 1.31 -2.27 18.48
N ARG A 105 1.76 -2.98 19.53
CA ARG A 105 2.99 -2.70 20.28
C ARG A 105 4.28 -3.01 19.52
N THR A 106 4.36 -4.11 18.77
CA THR A 106 5.61 -4.51 18.11
C THR A 106 5.94 -3.60 16.94
N LEU A 107 4.92 -2.98 16.32
CA LEU A 107 5.08 -1.92 15.33
C LEU A 107 5.74 -0.68 15.93
N ALA A 108 5.33 -0.28 17.14
CA ALA A 108 5.84 0.92 17.81
C ALA A 108 7.30 0.78 18.23
N GLU A 109 7.69 -0.40 18.74
CA GLU A 109 9.09 -0.66 19.13
C GLU A 109 10.04 -0.72 17.93
N LYS A 110 9.61 -1.28 16.80
CA LYS A 110 10.41 -1.34 15.56
C LYS A 110 10.48 -0.02 14.79
N LEU A 111 9.60 0.94 15.09
CA LEU A 111 9.60 2.28 14.45
C LEU A 111 10.48 3.30 15.17
N GLY A 112 11.25 2.89 16.19
CA GLY A 112 12.17 3.78 16.90
C GLY A 112 11.47 4.43 18.09
N GLY A 113 11.43 3.68 19.19
CA GLY A 113 11.00 4.19 20.49
C GLY A 113 11.74 5.48 20.83
N SER A 114 11.02 6.60 20.77
CA SER A 114 11.26 7.82 21.57
C SER A 114 10.30 8.98 21.27
N ALA A 115 9.40 8.88 20.27
CA ALA A 115 8.54 10.01 19.89
C ALA A 115 7.03 9.74 20.02
N VAL A 116 6.60 8.87 20.95
CA VAL A 116 5.18 8.77 21.36
C VAL A 116 5.05 9.39 22.73
N ILE A 117 4.52 10.62 22.80
CA ILE A 117 4.51 11.41 24.05
C ILE A 117 3.15 11.39 24.78
N SER A 118 2.10 10.72 24.28
CA SER A 118 0.90 10.28 25.05
C SER A 118 -0.20 9.73 24.13
N LEU A 119 -1.03 8.83 24.65
CA LEU A 119 -2.34 8.48 24.08
C LEU A 119 -3.41 8.63 25.19
N GLU A 120 -4.48 9.37 24.92
CA GLU A 120 -5.60 9.64 25.85
C GLU A 120 -5.27 10.36 27.17
N GLY A 121 -4.32 11.30 27.13
CA GLY A 121 -4.13 12.25 28.25
C GLY A 121 -3.60 11.65 29.55
N LYS A 122 -3.11 10.40 29.54
CA LYS A 122 -2.26 9.85 30.60
C LYS A 122 -0.95 9.33 29.98
N PRO A 123 0.20 9.51 30.66
CA PRO A 123 1.43 8.85 30.25
C PRO A 123 1.30 7.33 30.46
N LEU A 124 2.01 6.58 29.60
CA LEU A 124 1.96 5.12 29.43
C LEU A 124 1.70 4.29 30.69
#